data_AF-A0A562PNG5-F1
#
_entry.id   AF-A0A562PNG5-F1
#
_cell.length_a   1.000
_cell.length_b   1.000
_cell.length_c   1.000
_cell.angle_alpha   90.00
_cell.angle_beta   90.00
_cell.angle_gamma   90.00
#
_symmetry.space_group_name_H-M   'P 1'
#
loop_
_entity.id
_entity.type
_entity.pdbx_description
1 polymer ?
#
loop_
_entity_poly.entity_id
_entity_poly.type
_entity_poly.pdbx_seq_one_letter_code
_entity_poly.pdbx_strand_id
1 'polypeptide(L)'
;MLTPKPISRLLAAALLLCAGAAFAKPYCGDLTNGFGPYDYREPPPDALHLVESAHYTEEVAAGVRGNTGTVGGDLDYTLRAFPNHVKALTTMATVAMRTKVTQLVGAKYPVECYFERAVRFKPDDGMAWAAYGQYVYKLGQEERAMPLLKKAAELVPDNPSVNYNLGIAYFRAKRYDLAVQHAKKAYQHNFPFDGLRNMLVNAGKWDGKVEPLPTGADNLDEEGTAETKEPAAAQ
;
A
#
# COMPACT_ATOMS: atom_id res chain seq x y z
N MET A 1 -77.41 -38.22 -4.56
CA MET A 1 -77.41 -37.62 -3.20
C MET A 1 -76.15 -38.09 -2.52
N LEU A 2 -75.18 -37.20 -2.23
CA LEU A 2 -74.25 -37.32 -1.10
C LEU A 2 -73.32 -36.10 -1.08
N THR A 3 -73.22 -35.57 0.12
CA THR A 3 -72.62 -34.32 0.59
C THR A 3 -71.09 -34.34 0.63
N PRO A 4 -70.42 -33.18 0.64
CA PRO A 4 -68.96 -33.07 0.71
C PRO A 4 -68.44 -33.05 2.15
N LYS A 5 -67.18 -33.48 2.37
CA LYS A 5 -66.18 -33.01 3.38
C LYS A 5 -64.99 -34.00 3.49
N PRO A 6 -63.82 -33.63 4.06
CA PRO A 6 -63.15 -32.33 4.03
C PRO A 6 -61.67 -32.44 3.59
N ILE A 7 -61.12 -31.27 3.24
CA ILE A 7 -59.73 -31.02 2.83
C ILE A 7 -58.78 -31.24 4.01
N SER A 8 -57.83 -32.16 3.87
CA SER A 8 -56.70 -32.30 4.79
C SER A 8 -55.62 -31.27 4.43
N ARG A 9 -55.45 -30.27 5.30
CA ARG A 9 -54.35 -29.29 5.20
C ARG A 9 -53.08 -29.92 5.77
N LEU A 10 -52.18 -30.35 4.90
CA LEU A 10 -50.78 -30.61 5.27
C LEU A 10 -50.08 -29.27 5.50
N LEU A 11 -49.79 -28.98 6.77
CA LEU A 11 -48.87 -27.91 7.16
C LEU A 11 -47.45 -28.34 6.79
N ALA A 12 -46.89 -27.75 5.73
CA ALA A 12 -45.46 -27.76 5.48
C ALA A 12 -44.80 -26.73 6.42
N ALA A 13 -44.16 -27.21 7.47
CA ALA A 13 -43.29 -26.38 8.31
C ALA A 13 -42.03 -26.04 7.50
N ALA A 14 -41.96 -24.81 6.98
CA ALA A 14 -40.74 -24.26 6.42
C ALA A 14 -39.78 -23.95 7.57
N LEU A 15 -38.83 -24.86 7.83
CA LEU A 15 -37.64 -24.53 8.64
C LEU A 15 -36.82 -23.49 7.86
N LEU A 16 -36.99 -22.21 8.19
CA LEU A 16 -35.99 -21.21 7.87
C LEU A 16 -34.74 -21.50 8.71
N LEU A 17 -33.80 -22.22 8.11
CA LEU A 17 -32.42 -22.25 8.57
C LEU A 17 -31.83 -20.85 8.35
N CYS A 18 -31.81 -20.04 9.41
CA CYS A 18 -30.91 -18.90 9.50
C CYS A 18 -29.47 -19.43 9.50
N ALA A 19 -28.91 -19.63 8.31
CA ALA A 19 -27.47 -19.74 8.14
C ALA A 19 -26.87 -18.37 8.46
N GLY A 20 -26.60 -18.12 9.73
CA GLY A 20 -25.72 -17.03 10.12
C GLY A 20 -24.38 -17.28 9.44
N ALA A 21 -24.06 -16.50 8.41
CA ALA A 21 -22.75 -16.53 7.78
C ALA A 21 -21.73 -16.11 8.85
N ALA A 22 -21.13 -17.09 9.52
CA ALA A 22 -19.94 -16.87 10.32
C ALA A 22 -18.85 -16.46 9.33
N PHE A 23 -18.67 -15.15 9.14
CA PHE A 23 -17.55 -14.62 8.38
C PHE A 23 -16.27 -15.08 9.09
N ALA A 24 -15.53 -15.99 8.45
CA ALA A 24 -14.23 -16.41 8.94
C ALA A 24 -13.36 -15.16 9.11
N LYS A 25 -12.69 -15.04 10.27
CA LYS A 25 -11.77 -13.92 10.51
C LYS A 25 -10.72 -13.89 9.39
N PRO A 26 -10.34 -12.69 8.89
CA PRO A 26 -9.27 -12.57 7.90
C PRO A 26 -8.01 -13.29 8.41
N TYR A 27 -7.28 -13.97 7.53
CA TYR A 27 -6.05 -14.70 7.87
C TYR A 27 -5.07 -13.83 8.68
N CYS A 28 -4.95 -12.55 8.31
CA CYS A 28 -4.11 -11.56 8.99
C CYS A 28 -4.81 -10.79 10.12
N GLY A 29 -5.90 -11.35 10.65
CA GLY A 29 -6.69 -10.81 11.74
C GLY A 29 -7.44 -9.51 11.41
N ASP A 30 -8.16 -9.04 12.43
CA ASP A 30 -8.91 -7.78 12.41
C ASP A 30 -7.99 -6.57 12.63
N LEU A 31 -8.35 -5.43 12.06
CA LEU A 31 -7.60 -4.17 12.24
C LEU A 31 -7.89 -3.51 13.58
N THR A 32 -9.04 -3.80 14.17
CA THR A 32 -9.50 -3.25 15.47
C THR A 32 -8.56 -3.61 16.60
N ASN A 33 -8.17 -2.62 17.40
CA ASN A 33 -7.37 -2.82 18.60
C ASN A 33 -7.62 -1.67 19.60
N GLY A 34 -7.03 -1.74 20.79
CA GLY A 34 -7.27 -0.76 21.86
C GLY A 34 -6.58 0.61 21.67
N PHE A 35 -5.64 0.73 20.73
CA PHE A 35 -4.90 1.95 20.45
C PHE A 35 -4.58 2.08 18.95
N GLY A 36 -5.41 2.85 18.24
CA GLY A 36 -5.44 2.88 16.77
C GLY A 36 -6.44 1.88 16.17
N PRO A 37 -6.34 1.56 14.88
CA PRO A 37 -5.31 2.00 13.94
C PRO A 37 -5.48 3.47 13.51
N TYR A 38 -4.37 4.18 13.35
CA TYR A 38 -4.29 5.55 12.86
C TYR A 38 -3.63 5.59 11.47
N ASP A 39 -4.00 6.59 10.65
CA ASP A 39 -3.34 6.83 9.37
C ASP A 39 -1.98 7.50 9.59
N TYR A 40 -0.90 6.85 9.17
CA TYR A 40 0.45 7.40 9.29
C TYR A 40 0.70 8.63 8.41
N ARG A 41 -0.13 8.85 7.38
CA ARG A 41 -0.03 10.03 6.50
C ARG A 41 -0.55 11.30 7.19
N GLU A 42 -1.49 11.13 8.13
CA GLU A 42 -2.13 12.20 8.90
C GLU A 42 -2.33 11.75 10.36
N PRO A 43 -1.23 11.50 11.10
CA PRO A 43 -1.34 10.87 12.40
C PRO A 43 -1.70 11.90 13.49
N PRO A 44 -2.49 11.54 14.51
CA PRO A 44 -2.62 12.37 15.71
C PRO A 44 -1.23 12.57 16.34
N PRO A 45 -0.77 13.82 16.57
CA PRO A 45 0.61 14.07 17.01
C PRO A 45 1.00 13.33 18.29
N ASP A 46 0.11 13.30 19.28
CA ASP A 46 0.34 12.60 20.55
C ASP A 46 0.48 11.09 20.36
N ALA A 47 -0.33 10.51 19.46
CA ALA A 47 -0.26 9.09 19.15
C ALA A 47 1.02 8.73 18.41
N LEU A 48 1.44 9.56 17.45
CA LEU A 48 2.69 9.36 16.72
C LEU A 48 3.88 9.43 17.68
N HIS A 49 3.94 10.48 18.49
CA HIS A 49 5.03 10.68 19.43
C HIS A 49 5.11 9.52 20.45
N LEU A 50 3.98 9.12 21.02
CA LEU A 50 3.93 8.00 21.98
C LEU A 50 4.42 6.69 21.36
N VAL A 51 4.01 6.38 20.13
CA VAL A 51 4.41 5.14 19.48
C VAL A 51 5.86 5.18 19.04
N GLU A 52 6.33 6.23 18.38
CA GLU A 52 7.70 6.24 17.87
C GLU A 52 8.74 6.38 18.98
N SER A 53 8.45 7.13 20.05
CA SER A 53 9.36 7.24 21.20
C SER A 53 9.48 5.95 22.02
N ALA A 54 8.44 5.11 22.05
CA ALA A 54 8.43 3.86 22.81
C ALA A 54 8.78 2.62 21.96
N HIS A 55 8.28 2.54 20.73
CA HIS A 55 8.26 1.31 19.92
C HIS A 55 8.91 1.45 18.54
N TYR A 56 9.33 2.66 18.14
CA TYR A 56 10.05 2.86 16.87
C TYR A 56 11.26 3.78 17.05
N THR A 57 12.02 3.54 18.12
CA THR A 57 13.28 4.25 18.39
C THR A 57 14.31 3.99 17.30
N GLU A 58 15.40 4.77 17.29
CA GLU A 58 16.47 4.63 16.28
C GLU A 58 17.01 3.19 16.16
N GLU A 59 17.19 2.50 17.30
CA GLU A 59 17.65 1.11 17.36
C GLU A 59 16.64 0.12 16.76
N VAL A 60 15.33 0.37 16.99
CA VAL A 60 14.26 -0.45 16.40
C VAL A 60 14.16 -0.17 14.90
N ALA A 61 14.24 1.11 14.49
CA ALA A 61 14.19 1.53 13.10
C ALA A 61 15.38 0.95 12.29
N ALA A 62 16.56 0.87 12.89
CA ALA A 62 17.73 0.19 12.34
C ALA A 62 17.63 -1.36 12.39
N GLY A 63 16.63 -1.88 13.09
CA GLY A 63 16.40 -3.31 13.27
C GLY A 63 17.50 -4.00 14.08
N VAL A 64 18.16 -3.29 15.00
CA VAL A 64 19.30 -3.80 15.79
C VAL A 64 18.81 -4.48 17.06
N ARG A 65 18.03 -3.79 17.89
CA ARG A 65 17.46 -4.31 19.13
C ARG A 65 16.09 -3.69 19.44
N GLY A 66 15.28 -4.42 20.21
CA GLY A 66 14.03 -3.88 20.73
C GLY A 66 14.27 -2.80 21.79
N ASN A 67 13.32 -1.90 21.91
CA ASN A 67 13.24 -0.94 23.01
C ASN A 67 12.43 -1.50 24.19
N THR A 68 11.27 -2.12 23.94
CA THR A 68 10.40 -2.68 25.01
C THR A 68 10.48 -4.20 25.14
N GLY A 69 11.28 -4.85 24.30
CA GLY A 69 11.58 -6.27 24.38
C GLY A 69 12.32 -6.73 23.14
N THR A 70 11.57 -7.18 22.14
CA THR A 70 12.14 -7.66 20.86
C THR A 70 11.84 -6.69 19.75
N VAL A 71 12.71 -6.64 18.73
CA VAL A 71 12.47 -5.86 17.51
C VAL A 71 11.11 -6.22 16.89
N GLY A 72 10.77 -7.51 16.87
CA GLY A 72 9.48 -7.97 16.36
C GLY A 72 8.28 -7.49 17.18
N GLY A 73 8.39 -7.46 18.50
CA GLY A 73 7.33 -6.94 19.37
C GLY A 73 7.11 -5.43 19.25
N ASP A 74 8.19 -4.66 19.15
CA ASP A 74 8.13 -3.21 18.96
C ASP A 74 7.57 -2.83 17.57
N LEU A 75 8.00 -3.53 16.52
CA LEU A 75 7.43 -3.35 15.19
C LEU A 75 5.98 -3.83 15.12
N ASP A 76 5.60 -4.91 15.82
CA ASP A 76 4.20 -5.35 15.93
C ASP A 76 3.32 -4.28 16.58
N TYR A 77 3.77 -3.68 17.68
CA TYR A 77 3.02 -2.61 18.32
C TYR A 77 2.85 -1.42 17.37
N THR A 78 3.96 -0.97 16.78
CA THR A 78 3.98 0.14 15.82
C THR A 78 3.00 -0.11 14.67
N LEU A 79 3.00 -1.30 14.08
CA LEU A 79 2.19 -1.65 12.91
C LEU A 79 0.74 -2.03 13.24
N ARG A 80 0.41 -2.27 14.52
CA ARG A 80 -0.99 -2.34 14.96
C ARG A 80 -1.56 -0.94 15.22
N ALA A 81 -0.75 -0.02 15.75
CA ALA A 81 -1.15 1.37 15.95
C ALA A 81 -1.21 2.16 14.64
N PHE A 82 -0.25 1.94 13.73
CA PHE A 82 -0.14 2.59 12.42
C PHE A 82 0.10 1.53 11.33
N PRO A 83 -0.95 0.86 10.81
CA PRO A 83 -0.78 -0.21 9.83
C PRO A 83 -0.03 0.20 8.57
N ASN A 84 -0.18 1.45 8.12
CA ASN A 84 0.52 2.01 6.97
C ASN A 84 1.82 2.77 7.33
N HIS A 85 2.46 2.47 8.47
CA HIS A 85 3.79 2.98 8.79
C HIS A 85 4.85 2.32 7.89
N VAL A 86 5.08 2.91 6.72
CA VAL A 86 5.93 2.34 5.66
C VAL A 86 7.35 2.06 6.14
N LYS A 87 7.92 2.92 7.00
CA LYS A 87 9.28 2.70 7.51
C LYS A 87 9.31 1.43 8.38
N ALA A 88 8.39 1.28 9.33
CA ALA A 88 8.30 0.09 10.18
C ALA A 88 8.02 -1.19 9.37
N LEU A 89 7.17 -1.12 8.33
CA LEU A 89 6.95 -2.24 7.40
C LEU A 89 8.26 -2.68 6.72
N THR A 90 9.02 -1.72 6.19
CA THR A 90 10.30 -2.01 5.51
C THR A 90 11.38 -2.51 6.47
N THR A 91 11.43 -1.99 7.70
CA THR A 91 12.33 -2.48 8.75
C THR A 91 11.98 -3.91 9.13
N MET A 92 10.69 -4.22 9.36
CA MET A 92 10.25 -5.57 9.67
C MET A 92 10.64 -6.56 8.56
N ALA A 93 10.36 -6.21 7.31
CA ALA A 93 10.77 -7.01 6.15
C ALA A 93 12.29 -7.23 6.10
N THR A 94 13.07 -6.18 6.34
CA THR A 94 14.54 -6.23 6.30
C THR A 94 15.10 -7.15 7.38
N VAL A 95 14.62 -7.02 8.61
CA VAL A 95 15.04 -7.87 9.74
C VAL A 95 14.67 -9.33 9.44
N ALA A 96 13.46 -9.58 8.95
CA ALA A 96 12.97 -10.92 8.64
C ALA A 96 13.76 -11.58 7.51
N MET A 97 14.08 -10.85 6.43
CA MET A 97 14.92 -11.37 5.34
C MET A 97 16.35 -11.64 5.80
N ARG A 98 16.95 -10.73 6.59
CA ARG A 98 18.29 -10.90 7.16
C ARG A 98 18.39 -12.12 8.07
N THR A 99 17.35 -12.39 8.84
CA THR A 99 17.27 -13.51 9.80
C THR A 99 16.61 -14.77 9.22
N LYS A 100 16.12 -14.71 7.98
CA LYS A 100 15.47 -15.81 7.24
C LYS A 100 14.25 -16.39 7.97
N VAL A 101 13.46 -15.54 8.61
CA VAL A 101 12.20 -15.94 9.26
C VAL A 101 11.01 -15.29 8.57
N THR A 102 9.85 -15.93 8.65
CA THR A 102 8.58 -15.38 8.13
C THR A 102 7.82 -14.59 9.19
N GLN A 103 8.15 -14.76 10.46
CA GLN A 103 7.58 -14.06 11.61
C GLN A 103 8.70 -13.76 12.61
N LEU A 104 8.82 -12.50 13.00
CA LEU A 104 9.80 -12.08 14.01
C LEU A 104 9.36 -12.55 15.40
N VAL A 105 10.33 -12.88 16.26
CA VAL A 105 10.05 -13.13 17.68
C VAL A 105 9.36 -11.91 18.28
N GLY A 106 8.26 -12.14 19.01
CA GLY A 106 7.42 -11.09 19.60
C GLY A 106 6.38 -10.48 18.67
N ALA A 107 6.48 -10.69 17.35
CA ALA A 107 5.46 -10.22 16.41
C ALA A 107 4.23 -11.13 16.43
N LYS A 108 3.02 -10.55 16.35
CA LYS A 108 1.76 -11.32 16.40
C LYS A 108 1.48 -12.11 15.12
N TYR A 109 1.83 -11.54 13.97
CA TYR A 109 1.56 -12.10 12.65
C TYR A 109 2.84 -12.35 11.85
N PRO A 110 2.79 -13.19 10.80
CA PRO A 110 3.84 -13.22 9.78
C PRO A 110 4.03 -11.84 9.12
N VAL A 111 5.23 -11.59 8.59
CA VAL A 111 5.61 -10.30 7.98
C VAL A 111 4.64 -9.88 6.88
N GLU A 112 4.28 -10.82 5.99
CA GLU A 112 3.33 -10.55 4.90
C GLU A 112 1.98 -10.02 5.41
N CYS A 113 1.53 -10.48 6.57
CA CYS A 113 0.28 -10.02 7.14
C CYS A 113 0.28 -8.55 7.53
N TYR A 114 1.42 -7.95 7.89
CA TYR A 114 1.46 -6.52 8.17
C TYR A 114 1.29 -5.70 6.89
N PHE A 115 1.85 -6.15 5.77
CA PHE A 115 1.63 -5.52 4.48
C PHE A 115 0.17 -5.66 4.02
N GLU A 116 -0.43 -6.85 4.13
CA GLU A 116 -1.85 -7.05 3.81
C GLU A 116 -2.75 -6.17 4.68
N ARG A 117 -2.43 -6.05 5.97
CA ARG A 117 -3.15 -5.16 6.89
C ARG A 117 -3.01 -3.69 6.50
N ALA A 118 -1.82 -3.25 6.08
CA ALA A 118 -1.57 -1.89 5.64
C ALA A 118 -2.46 -1.50 4.45
N VAL A 119 -2.47 -2.32 3.40
CA VAL A 119 -3.25 -2.06 2.19
C VAL A 119 -4.76 -2.26 2.37
N ARG A 120 -5.18 -3.10 3.33
CA ARG A 120 -6.59 -3.19 3.76
C ARG A 120 -7.03 -1.97 4.55
N PHE A 121 -6.14 -1.42 5.38
CA PHE A 121 -6.44 -0.25 6.21
C PHE A 121 -6.52 1.03 5.37
N LYS A 122 -5.55 1.23 4.46
CA LYS A 122 -5.50 2.36 3.53
C LYS A 122 -5.25 1.86 2.10
N PRO A 123 -6.31 1.47 1.37
CA PRO A 123 -6.18 0.97 -0.01
C PRO A 123 -5.76 2.06 -1.01
N ASP A 124 -5.80 3.33 -0.61
CA ASP A 124 -5.35 4.50 -1.35
C ASP A 124 -3.89 4.90 -1.04
N ASP A 125 -3.21 4.23 -0.12
CA ASP A 125 -1.81 4.51 0.21
C ASP A 125 -0.86 3.83 -0.79
N GLY A 126 -0.51 4.56 -1.85
CA GLY A 126 0.40 4.08 -2.88
C GLY A 126 1.78 3.65 -2.35
N MET A 127 2.26 4.24 -1.26
CA MET A 127 3.55 3.88 -0.68
C MET A 127 3.48 2.56 0.11
N ALA A 128 2.36 2.28 0.77
CA ALA A 128 2.11 0.97 1.39
C ALA A 128 2.05 -0.16 0.35
N TRP A 129 1.35 0.07 -0.77
CA TRP A 129 1.34 -0.88 -1.91
C TRP A 129 2.74 -1.09 -2.49
N ALA A 130 3.53 -0.01 -2.64
CA ALA A 130 4.89 -0.08 -3.16
C ALA A 130 5.79 -0.90 -2.24
N ALA A 131 5.72 -0.68 -0.93
CA ALA A 131 6.47 -1.41 0.06
C ALA A 131 6.10 -2.90 0.07
N TYR A 132 4.80 -3.22 -0.07
CA TYR A 132 4.35 -4.61 -0.18
C TYR A 132 4.88 -5.26 -1.46
N GLY A 133 4.71 -4.61 -2.61
CA GLY A 133 5.23 -5.10 -3.88
C GLY A 133 6.74 -5.35 -3.84
N GLN A 134 7.50 -4.43 -3.23
CA GLN A 134 8.94 -4.58 -3.08
C GLN A 134 9.32 -5.74 -2.15
N TYR A 135 8.59 -5.95 -1.04
CA TYR A 135 8.80 -7.09 -0.16
C TYR A 135 8.58 -8.42 -0.91
N VAL A 136 7.44 -8.57 -1.59
CA VAL A 136 7.10 -9.78 -2.36
C VAL A 136 8.11 -10.02 -3.49
N TYR A 137 8.55 -8.95 -4.16
CA TYR A 137 9.58 -9.04 -5.20
C TYR A 137 10.92 -9.55 -4.64
N LYS A 138 11.35 -9.06 -3.47
CA LYS A 138 12.58 -9.52 -2.81
C LYS A 138 12.51 -10.98 -2.36
N LEU A 139 11.31 -11.53 -2.14
CA LEU A 139 11.09 -12.97 -1.92
C LEU A 139 11.19 -13.81 -3.20
N GLY A 140 11.44 -13.20 -4.36
CA GLY A 140 11.52 -13.88 -5.66
C GLY A 140 10.15 -14.16 -6.29
N GLN A 141 9.07 -13.62 -5.74
CA GLN A 141 7.70 -13.87 -6.18
C GLN A 141 7.25 -12.78 -7.17
N GLU A 142 7.96 -12.67 -8.28
CA GLU A 142 7.83 -11.56 -9.23
C GLU A 142 6.41 -11.43 -9.81
N GLU A 143 5.74 -12.55 -10.09
CA GLU A 143 4.36 -12.58 -10.59
C GLU A 143 3.38 -11.95 -9.61
N ARG A 144 3.56 -12.19 -8.30
CA ARG A 144 2.73 -11.60 -7.24
C ARG A 144 3.07 -10.13 -6.98
N ALA A 145 4.34 -9.75 -7.14
CA ALA A 145 4.79 -8.37 -6.92
C ALA A 145 4.28 -7.40 -7.99
N MET A 146 4.19 -7.86 -9.25
CA MET A 146 3.80 -7.03 -10.40
C MET A 146 2.45 -6.30 -10.20
N PRO A 147 1.32 -6.94 -9.83
CA PRO A 147 0.07 -6.23 -9.60
C PRO A 147 0.13 -5.25 -8.42
N LEU A 148 0.91 -5.53 -7.37
CA LEU A 148 1.09 -4.63 -6.22
C LEU A 148 1.83 -3.35 -6.62
N LEU A 149 2.92 -3.48 -7.39
CA LEU A 149 3.70 -2.34 -7.89
C LEU A 149 2.93 -1.53 -8.92
N LYS A 150 2.11 -2.18 -9.77
CA LYS A 150 1.18 -1.49 -10.67
C LYS A 150 0.18 -0.64 -9.89
N LYS A 151 -0.45 -1.22 -8.86
CA LYS A 151 -1.39 -0.49 -8.01
C LYS A 151 -0.75 0.72 -7.35
N ALA A 152 0.48 0.57 -6.86
CA ALA A 152 1.26 1.69 -6.34
C ALA A 152 1.47 2.78 -7.38
N ALA A 153 1.87 2.42 -8.60
CA ALA A 153 2.11 3.39 -9.69
C ALA A 153 0.82 4.06 -10.18
N GLU A 154 -0.35 3.43 -10.03
CA GLU A 154 -1.64 4.09 -10.28
C GLU A 154 -1.95 5.17 -9.24
N LEU A 155 -1.62 4.90 -7.98
CA LEU A 155 -1.91 5.82 -6.86
C LEU A 155 -0.91 6.97 -6.75
N VAL A 156 0.35 6.73 -7.11
CA VAL A 156 1.43 7.73 -7.06
C VAL A 156 2.22 7.72 -8.39
N PRO A 157 1.61 8.19 -9.50
CA PRO A 157 2.13 8.02 -10.86
C PRO A 157 3.50 8.66 -11.10
N ASP A 158 3.85 9.69 -10.35
CA ASP A 158 5.08 10.45 -10.50
C ASP A 158 6.12 10.12 -9.42
N ASN A 159 5.83 9.16 -8.53
CA ASN A 159 6.79 8.78 -7.50
C ASN A 159 7.99 8.07 -8.14
N PRO A 160 9.22 8.60 -7.98
CA PRO A 160 10.39 8.07 -8.68
C PRO A 160 10.76 6.66 -8.21
N SER A 161 10.64 6.38 -6.90
CA SER A 161 10.95 5.07 -6.33
C SER A 161 9.99 3.98 -6.77
N VAL A 162 8.69 4.31 -6.87
CA VAL A 162 7.67 3.37 -7.36
C VAL A 162 7.90 3.05 -8.83
N ASN A 163 8.13 4.06 -9.66
CA ASN A 163 8.42 3.88 -11.08
C ASN A 163 9.72 3.08 -11.28
N TYR A 164 10.76 3.34 -10.49
CA TYR A 164 12.00 2.57 -10.56
C TYR A 164 11.77 1.08 -10.23
N ASN A 165 11.06 0.79 -9.14
CA ASN A 165 10.77 -0.59 -8.73
C ASN A 165 9.92 -1.33 -9.77
N LEU A 166 8.90 -0.67 -10.33
CA LEU A 166 8.05 -1.25 -11.37
C LEU A 166 8.81 -1.43 -12.69
N GLY A 167 9.71 -0.50 -13.05
CA GLY A 167 10.59 -0.63 -14.21
C GLY A 167 11.55 -1.82 -14.09
N ILE A 168 12.12 -2.04 -12.91
CA ILE A 168 12.92 -3.23 -12.58
C ILE A 168 12.10 -4.51 -12.72
N ALA A 169 10.87 -4.54 -12.22
CA ALA A 169 9.99 -5.70 -12.36
C ALA A 169 9.65 -5.99 -13.83
N TYR A 170 9.35 -4.96 -14.64
CA TYR A 170 9.11 -5.14 -16.07
C TYR A 170 10.34 -5.60 -16.84
N PHE A 171 11.53 -5.12 -16.46
CA PHE A 171 12.77 -5.57 -17.08
C PHE A 171 12.97 -7.07 -16.88
N ARG A 172 12.78 -7.57 -15.66
CA ARG A 172 12.91 -9.01 -15.36
C ARG A 172 11.86 -9.86 -16.08
N ALA A 173 10.64 -9.33 -16.21
CA ALA A 173 9.59 -9.93 -17.02
C ALA A 173 9.84 -9.81 -18.54
N LYS A 174 11.00 -9.30 -18.98
CA LYS A 174 11.39 -9.05 -20.38
C LYS A 174 10.43 -8.12 -21.15
N ARG A 175 9.65 -7.31 -20.43
CA ARG A 175 8.75 -6.29 -21.00
C ARG A 175 9.49 -4.96 -21.09
N TYR A 176 10.49 -4.92 -21.95
CA TYR A 176 11.48 -3.83 -21.99
C TYR A 176 10.86 -2.46 -22.30
N ASP A 177 9.86 -2.38 -23.18
CA ASP A 177 9.24 -1.09 -23.54
C ASP A 177 8.62 -0.40 -22.31
N LEU A 178 7.95 -1.17 -21.45
CA LEU A 178 7.40 -0.65 -20.20
C LEU A 178 8.47 -0.38 -19.16
N ALA A 179 9.52 -1.20 -19.12
CA ALA A 179 10.66 -0.93 -18.26
C ALA A 179 11.30 0.42 -18.59
N VAL A 180 11.47 0.75 -19.89
CA VAL A 180 11.96 2.06 -20.35
C VAL A 180 10.99 3.17 -19.98
N GLN A 181 9.68 2.99 -20.19
CA GLN A 181 8.67 3.99 -19.83
C GLN A 181 8.77 4.37 -18.34
N HIS A 182 8.81 3.38 -17.46
CA HIS A 182 8.90 3.62 -16.02
C HIS A 182 10.29 4.09 -15.59
N ALA A 183 11.37 3.65 -16.24
CA ALA A 183 12.70 4.20 -16.02
C ALA A 183 12.75 5.70 -16.31
N LYS A 184 12.19 6.13 -17.45
CA LYS A 184 12.12 7.54 -17.83
C LYS A 184 11.38 8.37 -16.77
N LYS A 185 10.19 7.92 -16.34
CA LYS A 185 9.45 8.58 -15.25
C LYS A 185 10.30 8.70 -13.98
N ALA A 186 10.94 7.61 -13.54
CA ALA A 186 11.78 7.63 -12.35
C ALA A 186 12.91 8.68 -12.45
N TYR A 187 13.63 8.70 -13.58
CA TYR A 187 14.76 9.59 -13.77
C TYR A 187 14.37 11.03 -14.08
N GLN A 188 13.19 11.27 -14.67
CA GLN A 188 12.61 12.62 -14.81
C GLN A 188 12.37 13.28 -13.45
N HIS A 189 12.03 12.47 -12.44
CA HIS A 189 11.87 12.91 -11.05
C HIS A 189 13.13 12.68 -10.21
N ASN A 190 14.32 12.76 -10.84
CA ASN A 190 15.63 12.75 -10.18
C ASN A 190 15.92 11.50 -9.32
N PHE A 191 15.44 10.31 -9.72
CA PHE A 191 15.80 9.08 -9.02
C PHE A 191 17.33 8.85 -9.03
N PRO A 192 17.98 8.59 -7.88
CA PRO A 192 19.43 8.71 -7.77
C PRO A 192 20.22 7.49 -8.26
N PHE A 193 19.58 6.34 -8.53
CA PHE A 193 20.30 5.11 -8.86
C PHE A 193 20.20 4.73 -10.34
N ASP A 194 21.35 4.63 -11.01
CA ASP A 194 21.45 4.26 -12.44
C ASP A 194 21.27 2.76 -12.73
N GLY A 195 20.97 1.93 -11.73
CA GLY A 195 20.90 0.46 -11.89
C GLY A 195 19.97 0.03 -13.03
N LEU A 196 18.74 0.54 -13.04
CA LEU A 196 17.76 0.25 -14.11
C LEU A 196 18.20 0.78 -15.47
N ARG A 197 18.76 2.01 -15.53
CA ARG A 197 19.34 2.59 -16.75
C ARG A 197 20.41 1.67 -17.32
N ASN A 198 21.37 1.25 -16.50
CA ASN A 198 22.47 0.40 -16.91
C ASN A 198 21.96 -0.97 -17.40
N MET A 199 20.99 -1.56 -16.71
CA MET A 199 20.36 -2.81 -17.14
C MET A 199 19.72 -2.69 -18.53
N LEU A 200 18.99 -1.61 -18.79
CA LEU A 200 18.31 -1.37 -20.08
C LEU A 200 19.29 -1.04 -21.22
N VAL A 201 20.31 -0.22 -20.95
CA VAL A 201 21.35 0.13 -21.93
C VAL A 201 22.15 -1.11 -22.31
N ASN A 202 22.62 -1.89 -21.33
CA ASN A 202 23.39 -3.11 -21.57
C ASN A 202 22.58 -4.18 -22.32
N ALA A 203 21.25 -4.20 -22.15
CA ALA A 203 20.36 -5.08 -22.91
C ALA A 203 20.06 -4.56 -24.34
N GLY A 204 20.59 -3.40 -24.74
CA GLY A 204 20.31 -2.76 -26.02
C GLY A 204 18.87 -2.28 -26.16
N LYS A 205 18.20 -1.98 -25.05
CA LYS A 205 16.77 -1.61 -25.00
C LYS A 205 16.53 -0.12 -24.80
N TRP A 206 17.55 0.64 -24.43
CA TRP A 206 17.46 2.08 -24.22
C TRP A 206 18.81 2.74 -24.51
N ASP A 207 18.79 3.99 -24.97
CA ASP A 207 19.98 4.82 -25.16
C ASP A 207 20.40 5.58 -23.90
N GLY A 208 19.64 5.44 -22.81
CA GLY A 208 19.90 6.07 -21.53
C GLY A 208 19.55 7.56 -21.48
N LYS A 209 18.89 8.12 -22.49
CA LYS A 209 18.50 9.54 -22.48
C LYS A 209 17.16 9.75 -21.79
N VAL A 210 17.11 10.76 -20.94
CA VAL A 210 15.93 11.16 -20.18
C VAL A 210 15.57 12.56 -20.62
N GLU A 211 14.38 12.73 -21.19
CA GLU A 211 13.87 14.04 -21.55
C GLU A 211 13.44 14.80 -20.29
N PRO A 212 13.74 16.11 -20.15
CA PRO A 212 13.21 16.92 -19.05
C PRO A 212 11.67 16.88 -18.99
N LEU A 213 11.11 17.09 -17.80
CA LEU A 213 9.66 17.31 -17.69
C LEU A 213 9.28 18.53 -18.55
N PRO A 214 8.13 18.49 -19.27
CA PRO A 214 7.68 19.63 -20.03
C PRO A 214 7.47 20.82 -19.08
N THR A 215 8.23 21.89 -19.30
CA THR A 215 8.05 23.16 -18.58
C THR A 215 6.77 23.84 -19.08
N GLY A 216 5.74 23.97 -18.23
CA GLY A 216 4.56 24.80 -18.57
C GLY A 216 3.17 24.35 -18.10
N ALA A 217 3.03 23.50 -17.07
CA ALA A 217 1.71 23.17 -16.51
C ALA A 217 1.23 24.14 -15.40
N ASP A 218 2.02 25.15 -15.03
CA ASP A 218 1.73 26.02 -13.89
C ASP A 218 0.87 27.26 -14.22
N ASN A 219 0.36 27.42 -15.46
CA ASN A 219 -0.42 28.60 -15.86
C ASN A 219 -1.68 28.24 -16.67
N LEU A 220 -2.65 27.54 -16.07
CA LEU A 220 -4.00 27.40 -16.68
C LEU A 220 -5.15 27.89 -15.79
N ASP A 221 -4.88 28.52 -14.64
CA ASP A 221 -5.93 28.87 -13.69
C ASP A 221 -6.16 30.38 -13.50
N GLU A 222 -5.41 31.25 -14.19
CA GLU A 222 -5.61 32.72 -14.11
C GLU A 222 -5.93 33.34 -15.47
N GLU A 223 -7.12 33.08 -16.01
CA GLU A 223 -7.82 34.06 -16.86
C GLU A 223 -9.30 33.64 -17.00
N GLY A 224 -10.17 34.21 -16.16
CA GLY A 224 -11.59 33.86 -16.20
C GLY A 224 -12.50 34.59 -15.21
N THR A 225 -12.17 35.80 -14.76
CA THR A 225 -13.15 36.68 -14.10
C THR A 225 -13.58 37.78 -15.07
N ALA A 226 -14.59 37.45 -15.87
CA ALA A 226 -15.37 38.44 -16.59
C ALA A 226 -16.13 39.30 -15.55
N GLU A 227 -15.62 40.49 -15.27
CA GLU A 227 -16.37 41.55 -14.58
C GLU A 227 -17.60 41.92 -15.42
N THR A 228 -18.77 41.56 -14.89
CA THR A 228 -20.06 42.03 -15.37
C THR A 228 -20.26 43.46 -14.87
N LYS A 229 -20.26 44.42 -15.80
CA LYS A 229 -20.71 45.79 -15.53
C LYS A 229 -22.22 45.81 -15.29
N GLU A 230 -22.61 46.17 -14.08
CA GLU A 230 -23.98 46.54 -13.71
C GLU A 230 -24.33 47.94 -14.28
N PRO A 231 -25.54 48.18 -14.81
CA PRO A 231 -25.91 49.49 -15.33
C PRO A 231 -26.34 50.43 -14.19
N ALA A 232 -25.88 51.67 -14.26
CA ALA A 232 -26.23 52.74 -13.34
C ALA A 232 -27.75 53.01 -13.33
N ALA A 233 -28.35 52.96 -12.14
CA ALA A 233 -29.69 53.44 -11.87
C ALA A 233 -29.71 54.98 -11.91
N ALA A 234 -30.63 55.54 -12.69
CA ALA A 234 -30.96 56.95 -12.68
C ALA A 234 -31.89 57.28 -11.50
N GLN A 235 -31.48 58.19 -10.62
CA GLN A 235 -32.30 59.20 -9.93
C GLN A 235 -31.47 60.45 -9.70
#